data_AF-A0A9E4G008-F1
#
_entry.id   AF-A0A9E4G008-F1
#
_cell.length_a   1.000
_cell.length_b   1.000
_cell.length_c   1.000
_cell.angle_alpha   90.00
_cell.angle_beta   90.00
_cell.angle_gamma   90.00
#
_symmetry.space_group_name_H-M   'P 1'
#
loop_
_entity.id
_entity.type
_entity.pdbx_description
1 polymer ?
#
loop_
_entity_poly.entity_id
_entity_poly.type
_entity_poly.pdbx_seq_one_letter_code
_entity_poly.pdbx_strand_id
1 'polypeptide(L)'
;MKVLCRLLMLLLVIGLLIAPAAGQDEMLSFSAADCDYGGNLNSVEALDSLTVQITLCNTDALFEQKVASLGLSIHPAEYVNATGGEGDLLTHAIGTGPLKLVNWDQGNEIVFERYDDYWGEPSIEQTVILRWNSEAAARATELRAGTIDGMKFANPDDIPVFRADPNFNLVDIPPLTGVYVAMSNYYEPLNDVRVRRAIAMGIDRQRIVDNFFPPGSPLTSDFAPPAVFGHVGEDGVPGFDQDAAKALLEEAAADLGFELPLDSLVDTRTGESRALTLTWRDVVRGYLPNPGIIANDVQAQLAEIGVIADVQVVESGAFLASANAGNEPLHILGWHADFPDASNFYSCCFGPNNTQLGEPNPALYEPLVSASQVLDPEERMGYFRQVAKAMSEHVPWVPFGHAGAADVWQLRMVGVHPGLLDGTEEFSRIEDPDDDNVIYMQNAEPISLYCNDTWDGETFRACHQVSEALLDFERGGVDVIPGLAETWSVSDDGKTWTFNLRDGVLFHDGSSLDANDVVVSWQASADCASPNHTGTGQAFAIYKSIFQQFINADQC
;
A
#
# COMPACT_ATOMS: atom_id res chain seq x y z
N MET A 1 -53.70 -16.06 64.92
CA MET A 1 -52.83 -15.04 65.53
C MET A 1 -51.96 -14.46 64.42
N LYS A 2 -52.28 -13.22 63.99
CA LYS A 2 -51.42 -12.14 63.45
C LYS A 2 -50.26 -12.50 62.48
N VAL A 3 -50.25 -12.11 61.20
CA VAL A 3 -50.13 -10.76 60.58
C VAL A 3 -48.69 -10.40 60.17
N LEU A 4 -48.54 -10.13 58.86
CA LEU A 4 -47.64 -9.21 58.12
C LEU A 4 -46.11 -9.17 58.38
N CYS A 5 -45.34 -9.29 57.29
CA CYS A 5 -44.43 -8.22 56.81
C CYS A 5 -43.99 -8.50 55.35
N ARG A 6 -44.64 -7.88 54.35
CA ARG A 6 -44.11 -6.80 53.48
C ARG A 6 -42.76 -7.11 52.79
N LEU A 7 -42.83 -7.53 51.53
CA LEU A 7 -41.80 -7.23 50.52
C LEU A 7 -42.37 -6.14 49.59
N LEU A 8 -41.64 -5.03 49.48
CA LEU A 8 -42.00 -3.86 48.69
C LEU A 8 -41.58 -4.09 47.23
N MET A 9 -42.50 -3.83 46.30
CA MET A 9 -42.25 -3.67 44.87
C MET A 9 -41.20 -2.58 44.61
N LEU A 10 -40.23 -2.88 43.75
CA LEU A 10 -39.53 -1.87 42.97
C LEU A 10 -39.95 -2.09 41.50
N LEU A 11 -40.90 -1.30 41.01
CA LEU A 11 -41.15 -1.14 39.58
C LEU A 11 -40.01 -0.29 39.02
N LEU A 12 -39.10 -0.89 38.27
CA LEU A 12 -38.23 -0.14 37.35
C LEU A 12 -39.01 0.00 36.04
N VAL A 13 -39.58 1.18 35.82
CA VAL A 13 -40.18 1.55 34.54
C VAL A 13 -39.03 1.73 33.55
N ILE A 14 -38.91 0.78 32.62
CA ILE A 14 -38.06 0.90 31.43
C ILE A 14 -38.68 2.00 30.58
N GLY A 15 -38.15 3.22 30.72
CA GLY A 15 -38.33 4.26 29.72
C GLY A 15 -37.42 3.91 28.55
N LEU A 16 -37.99 3.30 27.50
CA LEU A 16 -37.40 3.35 26.17
C LEU A 16 -37.34 4.83 25.79
N LEU A 17 -36.18 5.45 25.98
CA LEU A 17 -35.81 6.63 25.22
C LEU A 17 -35.57 6.12 23.80
N ILE A 18 -36.62 6.22 22.98
CA ILE A 18 -36.46 6.28 21.54
C ILE A 18 -35.59 7.51 21.31
N ALA A 19 -34.30 7.30 21.07
CA ALA A 19 -33.49 8.31 20.43
C ALA A 19 -34.19 8.59 19.09
N PRO A 20 -34.50 9.86 18.75
CA PRO A 20 -34.98 10.14 17.41
C PRO A 20 -33.87 9.69 16.44
N ALA A 21 -34.27 9.01 15.37
CA ALA A 21 -33.39 8.83 14.22
C ALA A 21 -32.78 10.19 13.89
N ALA A 22 -31.45 10.28 13.88
CA ALA A 22 -30.76 11.45 13.36
C ALA A 22 -31.30 11.65 11.94
N GLY A 23 -31.88 12.82 11.69
CA GLY A 23 -32.58 13.08 10.44
C GLY A 23 -31.59 13.08 9.27
N GLN A 24 -32.04 12.58 8.13
CA GLN A 24 -31.43 12.71 6.80
C GLN A 24 -31.36 14.19 6.31
N ASP A 25 -31.28 15.17 7.20
CA ASP A 25 -31.39 16.61 6.90
C ASP A 25 -30.19 17.46 7.38
N GLU A 26 -29.23 16.91 8.14
CA GLU A 26 -28.04 17.65 8.56
C GLU A 26 -26.84 17.29 7.67
N MET A 27 -26.34 18.27 6.92
CA MET A 27 -25.11 18.13 6.15
C MET A 27 -23.92 18.09 7.12
N LEU A 28 -23.15 17.02 7.04
CA LEU A 28 -22.01 16.77 7.92
C LEU A 28 -20.76 17.48 7.40
N SER A 29 -19.86 17.77 8.34
CA SER A 29 -18.52 18.25 8.03
C SER A 29 -17.57 17.89 9.16
N PHE A 30 -16.29 17.71 8.85
CA PHE A 30 -15.21 17.77 9.85
C PHE A 30 -14.06 18.61 9.32
N SER A 31 -13.27 19.16 10.25
CA SER A 31 -12.15 20.02 9.90
C SER A 31 -11.04 19.99 10.94
N ALA A 32 -9.81 20.19 10.50
CA ALA A 32 -8.70 20.54 11.37
C ALA A 32 -8.92 21.95 11.96
N ALA A 33 -8.45 22.17 13.18
CA ALA A 33 -8.53 23.50 13.82
C ALA A 33 -7.73 24.56 13.06
N ASP A 34 -6.58 24.16 12.51
CA ASP A 34 -5.68 24.94 11.68
C ASP A 34 -4.84 23.99 10.81
N CYS A 35 -3.89 24.53 10.05
CA CYS A 35 -2.99 23.78 9.17
C CYS A 35 -1.59 23.53 9.78
N ASP A 36 -1.41 23.82 11.06
CA ASP A 36 -0.11 23.72 11.74
C ASP A 36 0.14 22.31 12.30
N TYR A 37 -0.86 21.41 12.22
CA TYR A 37 -0.80 20.04 12.73
C TYR A 37 0.09 19.09 11.90
N GLY A 38 0.63 19.56 10.78
CA GLY A 38 1.60 18.83 9.94
C GLY A 38 0.98 17.88 8.90
N GLY A 39 -0.35 17.83 8.79
CA GLY A 39 -1.05 17.13 7.72
C GLY A 39 -1.54 18.08 6.62
N ASN A 40 -2.13 17.51 5.57
CA ASN A 40 -2.59 18.28 4.42
C ASN A 40 -4.12 18.39 4.25
N LEU A 41 -4.93 17.64 5.01
CA LEU A 41 -6.39 17.72 4.94
C LEU A 41 -6.91 18.80 5.89
N ASN A 42 -7.57 19.83 5.37
CA ASN A 42 -8.18 20.86 6.22
C ASN A 42 -9.63 20.55 6.56
N SER A 43 -10.49 20.30 5.55
CA SER A 43 -11.91 20.01 5.79
C SER A 43 -12.49 19.07 4.73
N VAL A 44 -13.55 18.37 5.13
CA VAL A 44 -14.47 17.66 4.23
C VAL A 44 -15.88 18.06 4.62
N GLU A 45 -16.65 18.56 3.66
CA GLU A 45 -17.95 19.19 3.89
C GLU A 45 -18.97 18.68 2.87
N ALA A 46 -20.11 18.17 3.34
CA ALA A 46 -21.28 17.99 2.50
C ALA A 46 -21.93 19.37 2.25
N LEU A 47 -21.96 19.83 1.01
CA LEU A 47 -22.61 21.09 0.64
C LEU A 47 -24.11 20.89 0.37
N ASP A 48 -24.44 19.73 -0.19
CA ASP A 48 -25.77 19.17 -0.35
C ASP A 48 -25.64 17.64 -0.48
N SER A 49 -26.75 16.93 -0.72
CA SER A 49 -26.77 15.46 -0.76
C SER A 49 -25.83 14.83 -1.80
N LEU A 50 -25.46 15.56 -2.85
CA LEU A 50 -24.62 15.04 -3.94
C LEU A 50 -23.37 15.90 -4.19
N THR A 51 -23.03 16.82 -3.29
CA THR A 51 -21.88 17.71 -3.47
C THR A 51 -20.99 17.67 -2.25
N VAL A 52 -19.74 17.27 -2.44
CA VAL A 52 -18.71 17.25 -1.40
C VAL A 52 -17.65 18.28 -1.72
N GLN A 53 -17.30 19.12 -0.76
CA GLN A 53 -16.14 19.99 -0.82
C GLN A 53 -15.03 19.48 0.09
N ILE A 54 -13.82 19.40 -0.45
CA ILE A 54 -12.62 19.05 0.29
C ILE A 54 -11.66 20.23 0.21
N THR A 55 -11.17 20.69 1.36
CA THR A 55 -10.17 21.75 1.43
C THR A 55 -8.86 21.18 1.95
N LEU A 56 -7.76 21.48 1.26
CA LEU A 56 -6.41 21.12 1.64
C LEU A 56 -5.68 22.31 2.28
N CYS A 57 -4.75 22.00 3.18
CA CYS A 57 -3.88 23.02 3.78
C CYS A 57 -2.88 23.60 2.78
N ASN A 58 -2.32 22.75 1.92
CA ASN A 58 -1.41 23.10 0.85
C ASN A 58 -1.87 22.45 -0.46
N THR A 59 -1.50 23.07 -1.57
CA THR A 59 -1.66 22.49 -2.90
C THR A 59 -0.98 21.12 -2.95
N ASP A 60 -1.65 20.16 -3.57
CA ASP A 60 -1.14 18.80 -3.74
C ASP A 60 -1.33 18.39 -5.20
N ALA A 61 -0.22 18.31 -5.94
CA ALA A 61 -0.23 17.99 -7.36
C ALA A 61 -0.77 16.59 -7.67
N LEU A 62 -0.92 15.75 -6.65
CA LEU A 62 -1.30 14.34 -6.78
C LEU A 62 -2.65 14.02 -6.14
N PHE A 63 -3.40 15.05 -5.74
CA PHE A 63 -4.65 14.84 -5.02
C PHE A 63 -5.66 14.06 -5.85
N GLU A 64 -5.72 14.31 -7.16
CA GLU A 64 -6.61 13.57 -8.07
C GLU A 64 -6.32 12.05 -8.06
N GLN A 65 -5.04 11.65 -8.16
CA GLN A 65 -4.65 10.24 -8.08
C GLN A 65 -4.88 9.65 -6.69
N LYS A 66 -4.64 10.44 -5.63
CA LYS A 66 -4.86 9.99 -4.25
C LYS A 66 -6.32 9.70 -3.96
N VAL A 67 -7.23 10.52 -4.49
CA VAL A 67 -8.68 10.37 -4.36
C VAL A 67 -9.24 9.17 -5.15
N ALA A 68 -8.45 8.63 -6.10
CA ALA A 68 -8.74 7.36 -6.76
C ALA A 68 -8.31 6.12 -5.96
N SER A 69 -7.61 6.29 -4.83
CA SER A 69 -7.17 5.17 -4.01
C SER A 69 -8.32 4.54 -3.21
N LEU A 70 -8.38 3.21 -3.17
CA LEU A 70 -9.30 2.46 -2.30
C LEU A 70 -9.06 2.71 -0.80
N GLY A 71 -7.89 3.23 -0.42
CA GLY A 71 -7.65 3.72 0.94
C GLY A 71 -8.58 4.88 1.34
N LEU A 72 -9.26 5.50 0.37
CA LEU A 72 -10.26 6.54 0.56
C LEU A 72 -11.67 6.11 0.09
N SER A 73 -11.92 4.80 0.05
CA SER A 73 -13.22 4.24 -0.35
C SER A 73 -14.35 4.70 0.57
N ILE A 74 -15.56 4.72 0.01
CA ILE A 74 -16.76 5.23 0.68
C ILE A 74 -17.62 4.07 1.18
N HIS A 75 -18.07 4.19 2.43
CA HIS A 75 -18.88 3.21 3.16
C HIS A 75 -20.17 3.87 3.66
N PRO A 76 -21.26 3.11 3.88
CA PRO A 76 -22.49 3.69 4.42
C PRO A 76 -22.26 4.29 5.80
N ALA A 77 -22.59 5.56 6.00
CA ALA A 77 -22.38 6.28 7.25
C ALA A 77 -23.07 5.59 8.44
N GLU A 78 -24.29 5.07 8.23
CA GLU A 78 -25.02 4.32 9.26
C GLU A 78 -24.26 3.05 9.67
N TYR A 79 -23.64 2.36 8.71
CA TYR A 79 -22.89 1.13 8.97
C TYR A 79 -21.58 1.41 9.71
N VAL A 80 -20.83 2.43 9.29
CA VAL A 80 -19.61 2.88 9.99
C VAL A 80 -19.93 3.28 11.44
N ASN A 81 -21.01 4.05 11.65
CA ASN A 81 -21.42 4.49 12.99
C ASN A 81 -21.95 3.33 13.85
N ALA A 82 -22.67 2.37 13.26
CA ALA A 82 -23.23 1.23 13.99
C ALA A 82 -22.12 0.26 14.46
N THR A 83 -21.05 0.15 13.69
CA THR A 83 -19.89 -0.69 13.99
C THR A 83 -18.83 0.03 14.82
N GLY A 84 -18.86 1.37 14.88
CA GLY A 84 -17.84 2.16 15.55
C GLY A 84 -16.46 2.06 14.88
N GLY A 85 -16.42 1.75 13.58
CA GLY A 85 -15.18 1.57 12.83
C GLY A 85 -14.47 0.22 13.05
N GLU A 86 -15.09 -0.74 13.75
CA GLU A 86 -14.50 -2.04 14.10
C GLU A 86 -15.46 -3.21 13.81
N GLY A 87 -15.11 -4.42 14.27
CA GLY A 87 -16.01 -5.58 14.22
C GLY A 87 -16.42 -5.98 12.80
N ASP A 88 -17.72 -5.97 12.51
CA ASP A 88 -18.27 -6.41 11.22
C ASP A 88 -17.72 -5.59 10.06
N LEU A 89 -17.42 -4.29 10.24
CA LEU A 89 -16.84 -3.45 9.18
C LEU A 89 -15.54 -4.05 8.62
N LEU A 90 -14.78 -4.76 9.45
CA LEU A 90 -13.48 -5.32 9.10
C LEU A 90 -13.58 -6.61 8.26
N THR A 91 -14.75 -7.27 8.23
CA THR A 91 -14.91 -8.60 7.62
C THR A 91 -16.19 -8.77 6.78
N HIS A 92 -17.14 -7.84 6.88
CA HIS A 92 -18.42 -7.83 6.19
C HIS A 92 -18.60 -6.50 5.44
N ALA A 93 -17.75 -6.27 4.44
CA ALA A 93 -17.78 -5.03 3.67
C ALA A 93 -19.14 -4.82 2.96
N ILE A 94 -19.65 -3.60 3.08
CA ILE A 94 -20.80 -3.08 2.35
C ILE A 94 -20.30 -1.88 1.56
N GLY A 95 -20.40 -1.95 0.24
CA GLY A 95 -19.96 -0.87 -0.64
C GLY A 95 -20.92 -0.68 -1.80
N THR A 96 -20.45 0.00 -2.82
CA THR A 96 -21.21 0.36 -4.02
C THR A 96 -20.75 -0.40 -5.27
N GLY A 97 -19.73 -1.25 -5.15
CA GLY A 97 -19.07 -1.92 -6.27
C GLY A 97 -19.91 -2.98 -6.98
N PRO A 98 -19.42 -3.51 -8.12
CA PRO A 98 -20.16 -4.44 -8.98
C PRO A 98 -20.39 -5.83 -8.38
N LEU A 99 -19.65 -6.18 -7.33
CA LEU A 99 -19.74 -7.45 -6.62
C LEU A 99 -20.04 -7.19 -5.15
N LYS A 100 -20.99 -7.93 -4.58
CA LYS A 100 -21.32 -7.89 -3.15
C LYS A 100 -20.72 -9.09 -2.45
N LEU A 101 -20.25 -8.88 -1.22
CA LEU A 101 -19.73 -9.94 -0.38
C LEU A 101 -20.85 -10.91 0.02
N VAL A 102 -20.65 -12.21 -0.25
CA VAL A 102 -21.52 -13.28 0.24
C VAL A 102 -21.00 -13.80 1.58
N ASN A 103 -19.72 -14.15 1.63
CA ASN A 103 -19.08 -14.70 2.82
C ASN A 103 -17.55 -14.60 2.73
N TRP A 104 -16.91 -14.38 3.87
CA TRP A 104 -15.48 -14.62 4.05
C TRP A 104 -15.27 -15.77 5.04
N ASP A 105 -14.85 -16.93 4.52
CA ASP A 105 -14.41 -18.06 5.34
C ASP A 105 -12.92 -17.89 5.65
N GLN A 106 -12.62 -17.24 6.77
CA GLN A 106 -11.25 -16.89 7.16
C GLN A 106 -10.33 -18.11 7.19
N GLY A 107 -9.15 -17.96 6.59
CA GLY A 107 -8.18 -19.02 6.33
C GLY A 107 -8.45 -19.89 5.09
N ASN A 108 -9.57 -19.70 4.38
CA ASN A 108 -9.95 -20.51 3.22
C ASN A 108 -10.25 -19.68 1.95
N GLU A 109 -11.35 -18.91 1.92
CA GLU A 109 -11.81 -18.20 0.73
C GLU A 109 -12.75 -17.01 1.02
N ILE A 110 -12.89 -16.12 0.04
CA ILE A 110 -13.95 -15.11 -0.03
C ILE A 110 -14.83 -15.39 -1.23
N VAL A 111 -16.14 -15.36 -1.03
CA VAL A 111 -17.14 -15.51 -2.08
C VAL A 111 -17.86 -14.18 -2.27
N PHE A 112 -17.87 -13.69 -3.50
CA PHE A 112 -18.69 -12.58 -3.95
C PHE A 112 -19.75 -13.05 -4.93
N GLU A 113 -20.84 -12.31 -5.00
CA GLU A 113 -21.85 -12.47 -6.04
C GLU A 113 -22.11 -11.14 -6.75
N ARG A 114 -22.62 -11.22 -7.98
CA ARG A 114 -23.01 -10.03 -8.75
C ARG A 114 -24.01 -9.17 -7.97
N TYR A 115 -23.78 -7.86 -8.01
CA TYR A 115 -24.76 -6.86 -7.60
C TYR A 115 -25.57 -6.39 -8.83
N ASP A 116 -26.78 -6.92 -9.00
CA ASP A 116 -27.62 -6.64 -10.17
C ASP A 116 -28.08 -5.17 -10.26
N ASP A 117 -28.15 -4.46 -9.12
CA ASP A 117 -28.53 -3.04 -9.04
C ASP A 117 -27.31 -2.10 -9.09
N TYR A 118 -26.13 -2.61 -9.49
CA TYR A 118 -24.93 -1.79 -9.64
C TYR A 118 -25.18 -0.61 -10.59
N TRP A 119 -24.73 0.58 -10.18
CA TRP A 119 -24.96 1.82 -10.92
C TRP A 119 -24.24 1.86 -12.27
N GLY A 120 -23.13 1.13 -12.38
CA GLY A 120 -22.34 0.96 -13.60
C GLY A 120 -22.77 -0.26 -14.42
N GLU A 121 -21.81 -0.93 -15.02
CA GLU A 121 -22.06 -2.19 -15.73
C GLU A 121 -22.01 -3.37 -14.74
N PRO A 122 -23.09 -4.13 -14.50
CA PRO A 122 -23.06 -5.26 -13.56
C PRO A 122 -22.02 -6.31 -13.95
N SER A 123 -21.51 -7.06 -12.96
CA SER A 123 -20.54 -8.15 -13.19
C SER A 123 -21.00 -9.08 -14.33
N ILE A 124 -20.08 -9.53 -15.17
CA ILE A 124 -20.39 -10.54 -16.19
C ILE A 124 -20.81 -11.82 -15.48
N GLU A 125 -19.96 -12.28 -14.57
CA GLU A 125 -20.14 -13.53 -13.85
C GLU A 125 -20.99 -13.38 -12.61
N GLN A 126 -21.73 -14.44 -12.28
CA GLN A 126 -22.61 -14.45 -11.12
C GLN A 126 -21.82 -14.57 -9.82
N THR A 127 -20.71 -15.31 -9.83
CA THR A 127 -19.89 -15.57 -8.64
C THR A 127 -18.43 -15.30 -8.91
N VAL A 128 -17.74 -14.63 -7.99
CA VAL A 128 -16.28 -14.52 -7.97
C VAL A 128 -15.78 -15.08 -6.65
N ILE A 129 -14.79 -15.96 -6.70
CA ILE A 129 -14.20 -16.61 -5.53
C ILE A 129 -12.73 -16.23 -5.46
N LEU A 130 -12.31 -15.65 -4.33
CA LEU A 130 -10.90 -15.43 -4.03
C LEU A 130 -10.40 -16.49 -3.06
N ARG A 131 -9.36 -17.21 -3.48
CA ARG A 131 -8.60 -18.16 -2.66
C ARG A 131 -7.17 -17.67 -2.51
N TRP A 132 -6.40 -18.26 -1.61
CA TRP A 132 -5.00 -17.90 -1.43
C TRP A 132 -4.08 -19.08 -1.14
N ASN A 133 -2.82 -18.93 -1.54
CA ASN A 133 -1.73 -19.80 -1.14
C ASN A 133 -0.42 -19.01 -1.25
N SER A 134 0.43 -19.04 -0.21
CA SER A 134 1.72 -18.34 -0.21
C SER A 134 2.68 -18.86 -1.28
N GLU A 135 2.64 -20.16 -1.56
CA GLU A 135 3.56 -20.82 -2.47
C GLU A 135 3.11 -20.70 -3.93
N ALA A 136 3.88 -19.98 -4.76
CA ALA A 136 3.59 -19.82 -6.19
C ALA A 136 3.46 -21.17 -6.92
N ALA A 137 4.28 -22.16 -6.54
CA ALA A 137 4.22 -23.51 -7.10
C ALA A 137 2.91 -24.26 -6.75
N ALA A 138 2.34 -24.00 -5.56
CA ALA A 138 1.05 -24.58 -5.17
C ALA A 138 -0.10 -23.95 -5.97
N ARG A 139 -0.09 -22.62 -6.15
CA ARG A 139 -1.04 -21.92 -7.04
C ARG A 139 -0.97 -22.47 -8.46
N ALA A 140 0.24 -22.63 -9.00
CA ALA A 140 0.46 -23.19 -10.33
C ALA A 140 -0.03 -24.65 -10.45
N THR A 141 0.02 -25.44 -9.36
CA THR A 141 -0.49 -26.81 -9.34
C THR A 141 -2.02 -26.84 -9.42
N GLU A 142 -2.71 -25.99 -8.66
CA GLU A 142 -4.17 -25.85 -8.72
C GLU A 142 -4.63 -25.35 -10.10
N LEU A 143 -3.93 -24.36 -10.67
CA LEU A 143 -4.23 -23.85 -12.01
C LEU A 143 -4.08 -24.96 -13.06
N ARG A 144 -2.99 -25.73 -13.03
CA ARG A 144 -2.79 -26.86 -13.97
C ARG A 144 -3.81 -27.98 -13.77
N ALA A 145 -4.34 -28.14 -12.55
CA ALA A 145 -5.41 -29.09 -12.26
C ALA A 145 -6.80 -28.60 -12.72
N GLY A 146 -6.95 -27.31 -13.05
CA GLY A 146 -8.23 -26.71 -13.40
C GLY A 146 -9.16 -26.49 -12.21
N THR A 147 -8.62 -26.44 -10.99
CA THR A 147 -9.39 -26.15 -9.76
C THR A 147 -9.48 -24.66 -9.45
N ILE A 148 -8.73 -23.85 -10.20
CA ILE A 148 -8.79 -22.39 -10.25
C ILE A 148 -8.62 -21.92 -11.71
N ASP A 149 -9.01 -20.67 -11.96
CA ASP A 149 -9.09 -20.08 -13.29
C ASP A 149 -7.99 -19.07 -13.56
N GLY A 150 -7.51 -18.41 -12.49
CA GLY A 150 -6.37 -17.53 -12.53
C GLY A 150 -5.55 -17.57 -11.24
N MET A 151 -4.29 -17.20 -11.35
CA MET A 151 -3.39 -17.04 -10.21
C MET A 151 -2.57 -15.77 -10.29
N LYS A 152 -2.34 -15.15 -9.13
CA LYS A 152 -1.43 -14.02 -8.96
C LYS A 152 0.03 -14.48 -8.89
N PHE A 153 0.94 -13.73 -9.50
CA PHE A 153 2.40 -13.86 -9.36
C PHE A 153 2.92 -15.28 -9.63
N ALA A 154 3.07 -15.63 -10.91
CA ALA A 154 3.85 -16.79 -11.32
C ALA A 154 5.28 -16.73 -10.77
N ASN A 155 5.82 -17.89 -10.41
CA ASN A 155 7.24 -18.00 -10.13
C ASN A 155 8.02 -17.60 -11.40
N PRO A 156 9.06 -16.74 -11.29
CA PRO A 156 9.91 -16.37 -12.43
C PRO A 156 10.34 -17.54 -13.33
N ASP A 157 10.69 -18.69 -12.74
CA ASP A 157 11.12 -19.89 -13.46
C ASP A 157 9.99 -20.57 -14.26
N ASP A 158 8.74 -20.42 -13.81
CA ASP A 158 7.56 -20.99 -14.47
C ASP A 158 7.05 -20.10 -15.62
N ILE A 159 7.42 -18.81 -15.68
CA ILE A 159 6.91 -17.88 -16.70
C ILE A 159 7.20 -18.37 -18.14
N PRO A 160 8.45 -18.77 -18.50
CA PRO A 160 8.71 -19.30 -19.85
C PRO A 160 7.95 -20.59 -20.14
N VAL A 161 7.68 -21.41 -19.11
CA VAL A 161 6.94 -22.68 -19.25
C VAL A 161 5.48 -22.41 -19.56
N PHE A 162 4.82 -21.56 -18.76
CA PHE A 162 3.44 -21.15 -19.02
C PHE A 162 3.31 -20.47 -20.37
N ARG A 163 4.26 -19.59 -20.75
CA ARG A 163 4.21 -18.87 -22.03
C ARG A 163 4.26 -19.80 -23.24
N ALA A 164 4.91 -20.96 -23.09
CA ALA A 164 5.01 -21.97 -24.13
C ALA A 164 3.82 -22.95 -24.15
N ASP A 165 3.01 -22.98 -23.09
CA ASP A 165 1.88 -23.89 -22.97
C ASP A 165 0.61 -23.27 -23.57
N PRO A 166 0.02 -23.88 -24.61
CA PRO A 166 -1.15 -23.32 -25.28
C PRO A 166 -2.44 -23.40 -24.46
N ASN A 167 -2.44 -23.98 -23.26
CA ASN A 167 -3.62 -24.06 -22.40
C ASN A 167 -3.75 -22.88 -21.44
N PHE A 168 -2.76 -21.98 -21.39
CA PHE A 168 -2.75 -20.84 -20.48
C PHE A 168 -2.57 -19.52 -21.22
N ASN A 169 -3.14 -18.47 -20.64
CA ASN A 169 -2.88 -17.10 -21.01
C ASN A 169 -2.04 -16.42 -19.91
N LEU A 170 -0.97 -15.74 -20.30
CA LEU A 170 -0.18 -14.94 -19.36
C LEU A 170 -0.53 -13.48 -19.54
N VAL A 171 -0.76 -12.85 -18.40
CA VAL A 171 -0.95 -11.41 -18.30
C VAL A 171 0.31 -10.83 -17.67
N ASP A 172 1.14 -10.23 -18.51
CA ASP A 172 2.36 -9.56 -18.08
C ASP A 172 2.00 -8.28 -17.31
N ILE A 173 2.53 -8.14 -16.10
CA ILE A 173 2.40 -6.95 -15.26
C ILE A 173 3.69 -6.13 -15.44
N PRO A 174 3.59 -4.92 -16.01
CA PRO A 174 4.74 -4.03 -16.17
C PRO A 174 5.44 -3.76 -14.83
N PRO A 175 6.76 -3.52 -14.85
CA PRO A 175 7.56 -3.32 -13.64
C PRO A 175 7.37 -1.90 -13.08
N LEU A 176 6.16 -1.60 -12.58
CA LEU A 176 5.85 -0.41 -11.78
C LEU A 176 6.23 -0.62 -10.31
N THR A 177 7.43 -1.15 -10.11
CA THR A 177 7.86 -1.63 -8.81
C THR A 177 9.29 -1.23 -8.52
N GLY A 178 9.68 -1.24 -7.26
CA GLY A 178 11.06 -1.08 -6.85
C GLY A 178 11.36 -2.00 -5.67
N VAL A 179 12.61 -2.44 -5.55
CA VAL A 179 13.09 -3.22 -4.41
C VAL A 179 14.52 -2.80 -4.05
N TYR A 180 14.82 -2.76 -2.76
CA TYR A 180 16.09 -2.31 -2.23
C TYR A 180 16.58 -3.13 -1.04
N VAL A 181 17.89 -3.04 -0.79
CA VAL A 181 18.48 -3.23 0.55
C VAL A 181 18.64 -1.86 1.19
N ALA A 182 17.91 -1.64 2.27
CA ALA A 182 17.96 -0.43 3.06
C ALA A 182 19.06 -0.49 4.12
N MET A 183 19.59 0.67 4.47
CA MET A 183 20.64 0.81 5.49
C MET A 183 20.26 1.93 6.46
N SER A 184 19.99 1.58 7.72
CA SER A 184 19.63 2.57 8.74
C SER A 184 20.86 3.30 9.27
N ASN A 185 20.80 4.64 9.26
CA ASN A 185 21.88 5.48 9.80
C ASN A 185 21.86 5.59 11.34
N TYR A 186 20.94 4.92 12.04
CA TYR A 186 20.98 4.80 13.49
C TYR A 186 22.07 3.86 14.01
N TYR A 187 22.75 3.11 13.13
CA TYR A 187 23.73 2.13 13.52
C TYR A 187 25.13 2.54 13.08
N GLU A 188 26.07 2.66 14.01
CA GLU A 188 27.49 2.77 13.69
C GLU A 188 28.04 1.38 13.33
N PRO A 189 28.84 1.23 12.24
CA PRO A 189 29.36 2.30 11.37
C PRO A 189 28.52 2.55 10.09
N LEU A 190 27.29 2.02 9.99
CA LEU A 190 26.38 2.25 8.84
C LEU A 190 25.99 3.73 8.67
N ASN A 191 26.16 4.58 9.69
CA ASN A 191 25.98 6.01 9.61
C ASN A 191 27.06 6.73 8.76
N ASP A 192 28.23 6.13 8.52
CA ASP A 192 29.25 6.65 7.59
C ASP A 192 28.93 6.24 6.15
N VAL A 193 28.89 7.22 5.25
CA VAL A 193 28.56 7.02 3.83
C VAL A 193 29.56 6.12 3.10
N ARG A 194 30.82 6.05 3.54
CA ARG A 194 31.83 5.17 2.94
C ARG A 194 31.49 3.70 3.19
N VAL A 195 30.98 3.37 4.38
CA VAL A 195 30.51 2.02 4.69
C VAL A 195 29.30 1.65 3.85
N ARG A 196 28.31 2.54 3.73
CA ARG A 196 27.13 2.30 2.86
C ARG A 196 27.50 2.18 1.39
N ARG A 197 28.44 2.98 0.90
CA ARG A 197 29.00 2.85 -0.46
C ARG A 197 29.73 1.53 -0.67
N ALA A 198 30.51 1.07 0.30
CA ALA A 198 31.18 -0.23 0.22
C ALA A 198 30.15 -1.38 0.16
N ILE A 199 29.10 -1.34 0.99
CA ILE A 199 27.99 -2.29 0.94
C ILE A 199 27.32 -2.28 -0.44
N ALA A 200 27.00 -1.11 -0.97
CA ALA A 200 26.39 -0.96 -2.28
C ALA A 200 27.25 -1.53 -3.43
N MET A 201 28.55 -1.28 -3.40
CA MET A 201 29.51 -1.79 -4.39
C MET A 201 29.79 -3.28 -4.23
N GLY A 202 29.55 -3.85 -3.04
CA GLY A 202 29.71 -5.27 -2.76
C GLY A 202 28.56 -6.15 -3.25
N ILE A 203 27.44 -5.55 -3.69
CA ILE A 203 26.27 -6.28 -4.19
C ILE A 203 26.23 -6.22 -5.73
N ASP A 204 26.45 -7.36 -6.37
CA ASP A 204 26.16 -7.64 -7.78
C ASP A 204 24.65 -7.72 -8.00
N ARG A 205 24.08 -6.54 -8.23
CA ARG A 205 22.65 -6.35 -8.48
C ARG A 205 22.20 -6.98 -9.80
N GLN A 206 23.07 -6.98 -10.82
CA GLN A 206 22.73 -7.58 -12.12
C GLN A 206 22.54 -9.09 -11.96
N ARG A 207 23.40 -9.74 -11.18
CA ARG A 207 23.27 -11.17 -10.85
C ARG A 207 21.96 -11.49 -10.12
N ILE A 208 21.49 -10.61 -9.23
CA ILE A 208 20.20 -10.80 -8.54
C ILE A 208 19.05 -10.71 -9.55
N VAL A 209 19.05 -9.68 -10.40
CA VAL A 209 18.02 -9.48 -11.42
C VAL A 209 17.99 -10.65 -12.41
N ASP A 210 19.15 -11.05 -12.95
CA ASP A 210 19.26 -12.11 -13.96
C ASP A 210 18.81 -13.49 -13.45
N ASN A 211 19.07 -13.79 -12.17
CA ASN A 211 18.82 -15.12 -11.61
C ASN A 211 17.47 -15.26 -10.92
N PHE A 212 16.89 -14.17 -10.40
CA PHE A 212 15.74 -14.27 -9.51
C PHE A 212 14.52 -13.46 -9.95
N PHE A 213 14.65 -12.54 -10.91
CA PHE A 213 13.50 -11.76 -11.40
C PHE A 213 12.94 -12.34 -12.70
N PRO A 214 11.67 -12.05 -13.04
CA PRO A 214 11.12 -12.43 -14.33
C PRO A 214 11.96 -11.93 -15.50
N PRO A 215 12.08 -12.73 -16.60
CA PRO A 215 12.82 -12.33 -17.79
C PRO A 215 12.38 -10.97 -18.32
N GLY A 216 13.34 -10.09 -18.61
CA GLY A 216 13.06 -8.73 -19.10
C GLY A 216 12.95 -7.66 -18.01
N SER A 217 13.07 -8.02 -16.73
CA SER A 217 13.12 -7.04 -15.63
C SER A 217 14.39 -6.18 -15.73
N PRO A 218 14.29 -4.83 -15.74
CA PRO A 218 15.46 -3.96 -15.83
C PRO A 218 16.21 -3.85 -14.50
N LEU A 219 17.55 -3.86 -14.58
CA LEU A 219 18.42 -3.31 -13.54
C LEU A 219 18.13 -1.81 -13.39
N THR A 220 18.20 -1.29 -12.17
CA THR A 220 18.01 0.16 -11.95
C THR A 220 19.03 0.77 -11.01
N SER A 221 19.26 2.07 -11.17
CA SER A 221 19.96 2.91 -10.21
C SER A 221 19.04 3.95 -9.56
N ASP A 222 17.79 4.02 -10.00
CA ASP A 222 16.72 4.90 -9.54
C ASP A 222 15.59 4.03 -8.97
N PHE A 223 15.12 4.32 -7.76
CA PHE A 223 14.07 3.50 -7.15
C PHE A 223 12.71 3.69 -7.84
N ALA A 224 12.47 4.88 -8.41
CA ALA A 224 11.29 5.13 -9.21
C ALA A 224 11.45 4.48 -10.61
N PRO A 225 10.47 3.69 -11.07
CA PRO A 225 10.56 2.99 -12.36
C PRO A 225 10.49 3.93 -13.57
N PRO A 226 11.10 3.59 -14.72
CA PRO A 226 11.10 4.44 -15.91
C PRO A 226 9.72 4.83 -16.46
N ALA A 227 8.67 4.08 -16.09
CA ALA A 227 7.32 4.29 -16.55
C ALA A 227 6.53 5.32 -15.73
N VAL A 228 7.06 5.82 -14.60
CA VAL A 228 6.39 6.86 -13.80
C VAL A 228 6.98 8.25 -14.04
N PHE A 229 6.15 9.28 -13.89
CA PHE A 229 6.63 10.66 -13.93
C PHE A 229 7.61 10.91 -12.78
N GLY A 230 8.67 11.67 -13.02
CA GLY A 230 9.70 11.94 -12.00
C GLY A 230 10.89 10.98 -11.99
N HIS A 231 10.87 9.91 -12.80
CA HIS A 231 12.05 9.08 -13.02
C HIS A 231 13.21 9.91 -13.61
N VAL A 232 14.40 9.79 -13.01
CA VAL A 232 15.61 10.49 -13.44
C VAL A 232 16.54 9.54 -14.18
N GLY A 233 16.70 8.31 -13.68
CA GLY A 233 17.51 7.26 -14.31
C GLY A 233 19.03 7.49 -14.32
N GLU A 234 19.50 8.71 -14.02
CA GLU A 234 20.91 9.11 -13.88
C GLU A 234 21.26 9.37 -12.40
N ASP A 235 22.56 9.44 -12.07
CA ASP A 235 23.05 9.77 -10.72
C ASP A 235 22.54 8.81 -9.61
N GLY A 236 22.66 7.51 -9.80
CA GLY A 236 22.22 6.53 -8.80
C GLY A 236 23.33 5.90 -7.96
N VAL A 237 23.01 4.75 -7.36
CA VAL A 237 23.90 3.99 -6.47
C VAL A 237 25.12 3.45 -7.21
N PRO A 238 26.32 3.42 -6.59
CA PRO A 238 27.53 2.88 -7.20
C PRO A 238 27.34 1.51 -7.87
N GLY A 239 28.10 1.29 -8.94
CA GLY A 239 28.14 -0.01 -9.62
C GLY A 239 28.84 -1.07 -8.78
N PHE A 240 28.65 -2.34 -9.15
CA PHE A 240 29.33 -3.46 -8.51
C PHE A 240 30.84 -3.40 -8.78
N ASP A 241 31.63 -3.33 -7.71
CA ASP A 241 33.09 -3.41 -7.73
C ASP A 241 33.56 -3.91 -6.36
N GLN A 242 33.75 -5.23 -6.28
CA GLN A 242 34.07 -5.91 -5.03
C GLN A 242 35.45 -5.49 -4.45
N ASP A 243 36.44 -5.25 -5.30
CA ASP A 243 37.79 -4.90 -4.85
C ASP A 243 37.80 -3.48 -4.28
N ALA A 244 37.13 -2.54 -4.94
CA ALA A 244 36.97 -1.19 -4.43
C ALA A 244 36.07 -1.13 -3.18
N ALA A 245 35.05 -1.99 -3.08
CA ALA A 245 34.24 -2.14 -1.87
C ALA A 245 35.10 -2.55 -0.65
N LYS A 246 35.94 -3.58 -0.79
CA LYS A 246 36.88 -4.03 0.26
C LYS A 246 37.83 -2.92 0.68
N ALA A 247 38.46 -2.26 -0.30
CA ALA A 247 39.40 -1.19 -0.03
C ALA A 247 38.75 -0.01 0.73
N LEU A 248 37.54 0.38 0.32
CA LEU A 248 36.79 1.45 0.97
C LEU A 248 36.36 1.08 2.40
N LEU A 249 35.97 -0.18 2.61
CA LEU A 249 35.59 -0.68 3.93
C LEU A 249 36.81 -0.76 4.88
N GLU A 250 37.97 -1.20 4.38
CA GLU A 250 39.24 -1.20 5.13
C GLU A 250 39.68 0.23 5.52
N GLU A 251 39.54 1.19 4.60
CA GLU A 251 39.81 2.61 4.88
C GLU A 251 38.87 3.15 5.97
N ALA A 252 37.57 2.91 5.85
CA ALA A 252 36.59 3.32 6.85
C ALA A 252 36.84 2.67 8.21
N ALA A 253 37.20 1.38 8.24
CA ALA A 253 37.54 0.65 9.47
C ALA A 253 38.75 1.27 10.17
N ALA A 254 39.81 1.60 9.42
CA ALA A 254 41.01 2.23 9.97
C ALA A 254 40.74 3.62 10.54
N ASP A 255 39.92 4.43 9.84
CA ASP A 255 39.61 5.80 10.25
C ASP A 255 38.63 5.89 11.42
N LEU A 256 37.60 5.04 11.42
CA LEU A 256 36.54 5.03 12.43
C LEU A 256 36.87 4.12 13.63
N GLY A 257 37.83 3.21 13.49
CA GLY A 257 38.29 2.32 14.55
C GLY A 257 37.37 1.13 14.83
N PHE A 258 36.61 0.66 13.84
CA PHE A 258 35.84 -0.59 13.94
C PHE A 258 36.63 -1.78 13.38
N GLU A 259 36.27 -3.00 13.79
CA GLU A 259 36.96 -4.23 13.37
C GLU A 259 36.34 -4.85 12.11
N LEU A 260 37.16 -5.52 11.31
CA LEU A 260 36.71 -6.37 10.20
C LEU A 260 36.95 -7.86 10.54
N PRO A 261 36.03 -8.77 10.19
CA PRO A 261 34.77 -8.51 9.46
C PRO A 261 33.75 -7.69 10.28
N LEU A 262 32.97 -6.86 9.59
CA LEU A 262 31.88 -6.09 10.20
C LEU A 262 30.71 -7.04 10.48
N ASP A 263 30.57 -7.45 11.73
CA ASP A 263 29.51 -8.36 12.21
C ASP A 263 28.70 -7.78 13.40
N SER A 264 29.12 -6.63 13.89
CA SER A 264 28.56 -5.95 15.05
C SER A 264 28.46 -4.44 14.83
N LEU A 265 27.47 -3.85 15.47
CA LEU A 265 27.06 -2.46 15.33
C LEU A 265 26.87 -1.84 16.70
N VAL A 266 26.77 -0.50 16.74
CA VAL A 266 26.29 0.25 17.90
C VAL A 266 25.06 1.05 17.51
N ASP A 267 23.94 0.84 18.21
CA ASP A 267 22.75 1.69 18.05
C ASP A 267 23.05 3.06 18.67
N THR A 268 23.13 4.12 17.86
CA THR A 268 23.52 5.46 18.31
C THR A 268 22.49 6.10 19.26
N ARG A 269 21.26 5.58 19.27
CA ARG A 269 20.19 6.06 20.15
C ARG A 269 20.33 5.53 21.56
N THR A 270 20.84 4.30 21.72
CA THR A 270 20.94 3.62 23.03
C THR A 270 22.38 3.41 23.51
N GLY A 271 23.35 3.46 22.61
CA GLY A 271 24.75 3.10 22.84
C GLY A 271 24.99 1.59 22.98
N GLU A 272 23.98 0.76 22.70
CA GLU A 272 24.08 -0.69 22.83
C GLU A 272 24.71 -1.33 21.60
N SER A 273 25.55 -2.33 21.83
CA SER A 273 26.09 -3.16 20.75
C SER A 273 25.06 -4.20 20.29
N ARG A 274 24.96 -4.39 18.98
CA ARG A 274 24.05 -5.35 18.32
C ARG A 274 24.79 -6.14 17.26
N ALA A 275 24.30 -7.33 16.92
CA ALA A 275 24.75 -8.02 15.72
C ALA A 275 24.26 -7.27 14.47
N LEU A 276 25.03 -7.32 13.39
CA LEU A 276 24.57 -6.89 12.07
C LEU A 276 23.52 -7.90 11.56
N THR A 277 22.30 -7.45 11.31
CA THR A 277 21.23 -8.27 10.74
C THR A 277 20.83 -7.80 9.36
N LEU A 278 20.39 -8.72 8.51
CA LEU A 278 19.68 -8.48 7.26
C LEU A 278 18.27 -9.06 7.38
N THR A 279 17.31 -8.18 7.59
CA THR A 279 15.94 -8.58 7.91
C THR A 279 15.04 -8.54 6.67
N TRP A 280 14.11 -9.49 6.57
CA TRP A 280 13.10 -9.54 5.52
C TRP A 280 11.81 -10.20 6.04
N ARG A 281 10.71 -10.09 5.28
CA ARG A 281 9.43 -10.73 5.59
C ARG A 281 9.08 -11.82 4.59
N ASP A 282 8.49 -12.92 5.07
CA ASP A 282 8.14 -14.08 4.23
C ASP A 282 6.86 -13.88 3.44
N VAL A 283 6.90 -12.90 2.53
CA VAL A 283 5.77 -12.55 1.69
C VAL A 283 6.23 -12.34 0.27
N VAL A 284 5.69 -13.15 -0.65
CA VAL A 284 5.92 -13.01 -2.09
C VAL A 284 5.29 -11.70 -2.56
N ARG A 285 6.06 -10.93 -3.33
CA ARG A 285 5.64 -9.65 -3.93
C ARG A 285 6.09 -9.61 -5.38
N GLY A 286 5.40 -8.84 -6.23
CA GLY A 286 5.85 -8.62 -7.61
C GLY A 286 7.30 -8.13 -7.69
N TYR A 287 7.69 -7.22 -6.79
CA TYR A 287 9.05 -6.69 -6.67
C TYR A 287 10.07 -7.64 -6.02
N LEU A 288 9.62 -8.69 -5.34
CA LEU A 288 10.48 -9.60 -4.58
C LEU A 288 9.88 -11.03 -4.62
N PRO A 289 10.05 -11.76 -5.73
CA PRO A 289 9.38 -13.03 -5.96
C PRO A 289 9.95 -14.18 -5.11
N ASN A 290 11.24 -14.12 -4.76
CA ASN A 290 11.96 -15.16 -4.01
C ASN A 290 12.72 -14.55 -2.82
N PRO A 291 12.02 -13.99 -1.82
CA PRO A 291 12.61 -13.12 -0.81
C PRO A 291 13.73 -13.81 -0.01
N GLY A 292 13.51 -15.05 0.45
CA GLY A 292 14.53 -15.79 1.21
C GLY A 292 15.77 -16.19 0.40
N ILE A 293 15.60 -16.51 -0.89
CA ILE A 293 16.74 -16.83 -1.76
C ILE A 293 17.58 -15.57 -2.00
N ILE A 294 16.92 -14.45 -2.30
CA ILE A 294 17.56 -13.16 -2.53
C ILE A 294 18.27 -12.67 -1.26
N ALA A 295 17.66 -12.82 -0.07
CA ALA A 295 18.29 -12.46 1.20
C ALA A 295 19.59 -13.25 1.48
N ASN A 296 19.57 -14.56 1.27
CA ASN A 296 20.76 -15.41 1.41
C ASN A 296 21.82 -15.08 0.35
N ASP A 297 21.39 -14.72 -0.86
CA ASP A 297 22.29 -14.32 -1.92
C ASP A 297 23.00 -12.99 -1.60
N VAL A 298 22.26 -11.99 -1.11
CA VAL A 298 22.83 -10.72 -0.61
C VAL A 298 23.79 -10.98 0.56
N GLN A 299 23.41 -11.82 1.53
CA GLN A 299 24.28 -12.20 2.66
C GLN A 299 25.61 -12.79 2.18
N ALA A 300 25.57 -13.72 1.22
CA ALA A 300 26.77 -14.33 0.67
C ALA A 300 27.69 -13.31 0.00
N GLN A 301 27.13 -12.38 -0.78
CA GLN A 301 27.89 -11.31 -1.43
C GLN A 301 28.53 -10.33 -0.44
N LEU A 302 27.79 -9.95 0.61
CA LEU A 302 28.32 -9.11 1.68
C LEU A 302 29.48 -9.78 2.43
N ALA A 303 29.40 -11.09 2.66
CA ALA A 303 30.47 -11.83 3.29
C ALA A 303 31.78 -11.79 2.48
N GLU A 304 31.69 -11.72 1.14
CA GLU A 304 32.87 -11.62 0.28
C GLU A 304 33.63 -10.29 0.45
N ILE A 305 32.98 -9.21 0.87
CA ILE A 305 33.61 -7.92 1.21
C ILE A 305 33.94 -7.75 2.70
N GLY A 306 33.70 -8.79 3.52
CA GLY A 306 33.96 -8.74 4.97
C GLY A 306 32.82 -8.14 5.79
N VAL A 307 31.59 -8.15 5.28
CA VAL A 307 30.37 -7.74 6.00
C VAL A 307 29.55 -9.00 6.32
N ILE A 308 29.40 -9.35 7.59
CA ILE A 308 28.77 -10.61 8.02
C ILE A 308 27.44 -10.29 8.70
N ALA A 309 26.36 -10.36 7.93
CA ALA A 309 25.00 -10.14 8.42
C ALA A 309 24.29 -11.45 8.78
N ASP A 310 23.59 -11.48 9.92
CA ASP A 310 22.65 -12.55 10.26
C ASP A 310 21.32 -12.35 9.53
N VAL A 311 20.91 -13.30 8.69
CA VAL A 311 19.66 -13.19 7.92
C VAL A 311 18.48 -13.58 8.80
N GLN A 312 17.54 -12.66 8.96
CA GLN A 312 16.39 -12.85 9.84
C GLN A 312 15.07 -12.69 9.07
N VAL A 313 14.21 -13.69 9.22
CA VAL A 313 12.83 -13.62 8.74
C VAL A 313 11.94 -13.17 9.90
N VAL A 314 11.12 -12.16 9.66
CA VAL A 314 10.18 -11.61 10.64
C VAL A 314 8.77 -11.62 10.05
N GLU A 315 7.77 -11.85 10.91
CA GLU A 315 6.36 -11.74 10.52
C GLU A 315 6.10 -10.34 9.92
N SER A 316 5.30 -10.27 8.86
CA SER A 316 5.14 -9.07 8.04
C SER A 316 4.76 -7.82 8.83
N GLY A 317 3.73 -7.88 9.68
CA GLY A 317 3.28 -6.75 10.48
C GLY A 317 4.36 -6.28 11.47
N ALA A 318 4.96 -7.22 12.20
CA ALA A 318 6.05 -6.95 13.13
C ALA A 318 7.29 -6.36 12.41
N PHE A 319 7.63 -6.88 11.24
CA PHE A 319 8.74 -6.41 10.42
C PHE A 319 8.57 -4.95 10.04
N LEU A 320 7.40 -4.58 9.52
CA LEU A 320 7.17 -3.21 9.05
C LEU A 320 7.10 -2.21 10.19
N ALA A 321 6.50 -2.58 11.32
CA ALA A 321 6.53 -1.76 12.51
C ALA A 321 7.97 -1.52 12.99
N SER A 322 8.80 -2.57 12.99
CA SER A 322 10.22 -2.49 13.34
C SER A 322 11.02 -1.64 12.36
N ALA A 323 10.85 -1.89 11.05
CA ALA A 323 11.50 -1.16 9.97
C ALA A 323 11.11 0.32 10.02
N ASN A 324 9.83 0.66 10.10
CA ASN A 324 9.35 2.05 10.18
C ASN A 324 9.85 2.80 11.42
N ALA A 325 10.14 2.09 12.51
CA ALA A 325 10.77 2.66 13.71
C ALA A 325 12.31 2.77 13.61
N GLY A 326 12.89 2.43 12.46
CA GLY A 326 14.33 2.47 12.20
C GLY A 326 15.13 1.41 12.95
N ASN A 327 14.49 0.32 13.38
CA ASN A 327 15.12 -0.72 14.22
C ASN A 327 15.86 -1.80 13.43
N GLU A 328 15.73 -1.81 12.11
CA GLU A 328 16.39 -2.77 11.22
C GLU A 328 17.68 -2.17 10.64
N PRO A 329 18.88 -2.66 11.01
CA PRO A 329 20.14 -2.13 10.48
C PRO A 329 20.26 -2.27 8.97
N LEU A 330 20.04 -3.48 8.46
CA LEU A 330 19.83 -3.76 7.05
C LEU A 330 18.50 -4.47 6.88
N HIS A 331 17.75 -4.12 5.85
CA HIS A 331 16.53 -4.86 5.51
C HIS A 331 16.24 -4.85 4.01
N ILE A 332 15.53 -5.88 3.55
CA ILE A 332 15.01 -5.94 2.17
C ILE A 332 13.55 -5.56 2.18
N LEU A 333 13.21 -4.53 1.41
CA LEU A 333 11.84 -4.09 1.20
C LEU A 333 11.69 -3.50 -0.20
N GLY A 334 10.46 -3.21 -0.59
CA GLY A 334 10.16 -2.66 -1.89
C GLY A 334 8.77 -2.06 -1.92
N TRP A 335 8.43 -1.51 -3.08
CA TRP A 335 7.19 -0.81 -3.32
C TRP A 335 6.61 -1.24 -4.66
N HIS A 336 5.28 -1.36 -4.71
CA HIS A 336 4.50 -1.42 -5.95
C HIS A 336 3.76 -0.10 -6.06
N ALA A 337 3.69 0.51 -7.25
CA ALA A 337 3.10 1.83 -7.40
C ALA A 337 1.62 1.84 -6.94
N ASP A 338 1.28 2.78 -6.05
CA ASP A 338 -0.12 3.11 -5.73
C ASP A 338 -0.67 4.14 -6.73
N PHE A 339 0.21 4.98 -7.29
CA PHE A 339 -0.09 5.95 -8.35
C PHE A 339 1.19 6.27 -9.16
N PRO A 340 1.09 6.71 -10.43
CA PRO A 340 2.21 6.76 -11.37
C PRO A 340 3.14 7.98 -11.22
N ASP A 341 3.60 8.27 -10.00
CA ASP A 341 4.51 9.39 -9.70
C ASP A 341 5.70 8.94 -8.84
N ALA A 342 6.90 9.44 -9.15
CA ALA A 342 8.11 9.11 -8.41
C ALA A 342 8.01 9.45 -6.92
N SER A 343 7.21 10.44 -6.51
CA SER A 343 7.01 10.72 -5.09
C SER A 343 6.41 9.51 -4.36
N ASN A 344 5.60 8.67 -5.01
CA ASN A 344 5.04 7.45 -4.40
C ASN A 344 6.14 6.48 -3.93
N PHE A 345 7.25 6.44 -4.68
CA PHE A 345 8.41 5.58 -4.39
C PHE A 345 9.34 6.18 -3.32
N TYR A 346 9.38 7.50 -3.19
CA TYR A 346 10.32 8.16 -2.28
C TYR A 346 9.70 8.59 -0.95
N SER A 347 8.44 9.03 -0.94
CA SER A 347 7.78 9.60 0.24
C SER A 347 7.53 8.57 1.34
N CYS A 348 7.37 7.28 0.99
CA CYS A 348 7.22 6.17 1.92
C CYS A 348 8.32 6.09 2.98
N CYS A 349 9.49 6.64 2.66
CA CYS A 349 10.75 6.25 3.27
C CYS A 349 11.67 7.45 3.55
N PHE A 350 11.45 8.61 2.88
CA PHE A 350 12.25 9.84 3.04
C PHE A 350 11.40 11.08 3.39
N GLY A 351 10.28 10.91 4.09
CA GLY A 351 9.56 12.05 4.66
C GLY A 351 10.33 12.72 5.81
N PRO A 352 10.03 14.00 6.14
CA PRO A 352 10.70 14.73 7.23
C PRO A 352 10.53 14.10 8.62
N ASN A 353 9.48 13.29 8.81
CA ASN A 353 9.17 12.58 10.05
C ASN A 353 9.40 11.06 9.92
N ASN A 354 9.97 10.60 8.81
CA ASN A 354 10.15 9.17 8.56
C ASN A 354 11.49 8.70 9.09
N THR A 355 11.47 7.74 10.02
CA THR A 355 12.67 7.24 10.69
C THR A 355 13.11 5.86 10.19
N GLN A 356 12.49 5.33 9.12
CA GLN A 356 12.75 3.97 8.63
C GLN A 356 14.24 3.73 8.31
N LEU A 357 14.93 4.76 7.80
CA LEU A 357 16.34 4.72 7.41
C LEU A 357 17.26 5.53 8.34
N GLY A 358 16.78 5.83 9.54
CA GLY A 358 17.50 6.58 10.55
C GLY A 358 17.04 8.03 10.69
N GLU A 359 17.95 8.91 11.11
CA GLU A 359 17.71 10.35 11.15
C GLU A 359 17.34 10.88 9.75
N PRO A 360 16.20 11.60 9.61
CA PRO A 360 15.78 12.19 8.33
C PRO A 360 16.84 13.12 7.75
N ASN A 361 17.12 12.99 6.46
CA ASN A 361 18.11 13.83 5.76
C ASN A 361 17.41 14.96 4.97
N PRO A 362 17.63 16.25 5.32
CA PRO A 362 17.03 17.38 4.61
C PRO A 362 17.33 17.42 3.12
N ALA A 363 18.52 16.97 2.71
CA ALA A 363 18.89 16.92 1.28
C ALA A 363 18.00 15.97 0.46
N LEU A 364 17.32 15.02 1.12
CA LEU A 364 16.39 14.08 0.49
C LEU A 364 14.94 14.57 0.61
N TYR A 365 14.50 14.97 1.82
CA TYR A 365 13.09 15.26 2.04
C TYR A 365 12.66 16.66 1.57
N GLU A 366 13.52 17.68 1.63
CA GLU A 366 13.13 19.04 1.24
C GLU A 366 12.75 19.14 -0.26
N PRO A 367 13.53 18.54 -1.20
CA PRO A 367 13.12 18.49 -2.60
C PRO A 367 11.83 17.68 -2.82
N LEU A 368 11.61 16.59 -2.08
CA LEU A 368 10.37 15.80 -2.18
C LEU A 368 9.14 16.60 -1.74
N VAL A 369 9.25 17.33 -0.62
CA VAL A 369 8.19 18.23 -0.15
C VAL A 369 7.94 19.36 -1.16
N SER A 370 8.98 19.89 -1.77
CA SER A 370 8.84 20.93 -2.81
C SER A 370 8.15 20.38 -4.07
N ALA A 371 8.49 19.17 -4.48
CA ALA A 371 7.93 18.50 -5.66
C ALA A 371 6.42 18.22 -5.55
N SER A 372 5.90 18.03 -4.32
CA SER A 372 4.47 17.78 -4.10
C SER A 372 3.61 19.05 -4.12
N GLN A 373 4.22 20.22 -3.89
CA GLN A 373 3.54 21.52 -3.79
C GLN A 373 3.54 22.32 -5.10
N VAL A 374 4.17 21.80 -6.14
CA VAL A 374 4.31 22.49 -7.44
C VAL A 374 3.55 21.73 -8.52
N LEU A 375 2.78 22.45 -9.33
CA LEU A 375 1.98 21.87 -10.42
C LEU A 375 2.75 21.83 -11.77
N ASP A 376 3.75 22.70 -11.97
CA ASP A 376 4.51 22.75 -13.22
C ASP A 376 5.41 21.50 -13.36
N PRO A 377 5.25 20.69 -14.43
CA PRO A 377 5.99 19.44 -14.56
C PRO A 377 7.52 19.62 -14.66
N GLU A 378 8.02 20.67 -15.31
CA GLU A 378 9.49 20.84 -15.44
C GLU A 378 10.11 21.28 -14.12
N GLU A 379 9.42 22.12 -13.35
CA GLU A 379 9.85 22.49 -12.01
C GLU A 379 9.85 21.27 -11.06
N ARG A 380 8.81 20.42 -11.12
CA ARG A 380 8.78 19.13 -10.39
C ARG A 380 9.95 18.22 -10.75
N MET A 381 10.26 18.08 -12.05
CA MET A 381 11.43 17.32 -12.50
C MET A 381 12.74 17.89 -11.97
N GLY A 382 12.84 19.22 -11.81
CA GLY A 382 13.98 19.87 -11.16
C GLY A 382 14.21 19.41 -9.73
N TYR A 383 13.16 19.15 -8.96
CA TYR A 383 13.27 18.60 -7.61
C TYR A 383 13.62 17.11 -7.61
N PHE A 384 13.03 16.29 -8.49
CA PHE A 384 13.39 14.87 -8.57
C PHE A 384 14.86 14.64 -8.93
N ARG A 385 15.45 15.49 -9.79
CA ARG A 385 16.91 15.46 -10.04
C ARG A 385 17.75 15.76 -8.79
N GLN A 386 17.26 16.63 -7.90
CA GLN A 386 17.93 16.88 -6.61
C GLN A 386 17.84 15.67 -5.68
N VAL A 387 16.68 15.00 -5.64
CA VAL A 387 16.51 13.74 -4.90
C VAL A 387 17.49 12.68 -5.41
N ALA A 388 17.51 12.41 -6.71
CA ALA A 388 18.41 11.42 -7.31
C ALA A 388 19.88 11.69 -6.96
N LYS A 389 20.33 12.95 -7.09
CA LYS A 389 21.68 13.35 -6.69
C LYS A 389 21.95 13.08 -5.21
N ALA A 390 21.04 13.48 -4.31
CA ALA A 390 21.20 13.24 -2.88
C ALA A 390 21.20 11.74 -2.55
N MET A 391 20.45 10.91 -3.29
CA MET A 391 20.47 9.46 -3.15
C MET A 391 21.84 8.86 -3.50
N SER A 392 22.51 9.34 -4.55
CA SER A 392 23.89 8.91 -4.88
C SER A 392 24.92 9.44 -3.89
N GLU A 393 24.74 10.66 -3.39
CA GLU A 393 25.66 11.26 -2.42
C GLU A 393 25.60 10.51 -1.08
N HIS A 394 24.41 10.16 -0.60
CA HIS A 394 24.21 9.61 0.74
C HIS A 394 24.02 8.08 0.79
N VAL A 395 23.62 7.44 -0.30
CA VAL A 395 23.43 5.98 -0.43
C VAL A 395 22.67 5.38 0.77
N PRO A 396 21.42 5.81 1.04
CA PRO A 396 20.63 5.27 2.16
C PRO A 396 20.10 3.85 1.88
N TRP A 397 20.09 3.44 0.60
CA TRP A 397 19.68 2.11 0.17
C TRP A 397 20.39 1.68 -1.11
N VAL A 398 20.17 0.43 -1.53
CA VAL A 398 20.73 -0.20 -2.74
C VAL A 398 19.57 -0.80 -3.55
N PRO A 399 19.06 -0.12 -4.58
CA PRO A 399 17.98 -0.65 -5.40
C PRO A 399 18.52 -1.73 -6.34
N PHE A 400 17.78 -2.83 -6.52
CA PHE A 400 18.20 -3.92 -7.42
C PHE A 400 17.76 -3.66 -8.86
N GLY A 401 16.45 -3.54 -9.06
CA GLY A 401 15.80 -3.47 -10.36
C GLY A 401 14.31 -3.26 -10.19
N HIS A 402 13.62 -3.11 -11.31
CA HIS A 402 12.17 -3.08 -11.34
C HIS A 402 11.70 -4.45 -11.81
N ALA A 403 11.22 -5.29 -10.89
CA ALA A 403 10.76 -6.62 -11.26
C ALA A 403 9.41 -6.50 -11.98
N GLY A 404 9.30 -7.15 -13.13
CA GLY A 404 7.99 -7.46 -13.70
C GLY A 404 7.31 -8.54 -12.88
N ALA A 405 6.04 -8.80 -13.16
CA ALA A 405 5.35 -9.99 -12.68
C ALA A 405 4.46 -10.55 -13.80
N ALA A 406 3.90 -11.73 -13.58
CA ALA A 406 2.91 -12.28 -14.49
C ALA A 406 1.81 -12.98 -13.69
N ASP A 407 0.58 -12.69 -14.06
CA ASP A 407 -0.57 -13.49 -13.65
C ASP A 407 -0.85 -14.52 -14.74
N VAL A 408 -1.33 -15.69 -14.34
CA VAL A 408 -1.57 -16.80 -15.27
C VAL A 408 -3.02 -17.21 -15.15
N TRP A 409 -3.67 -17.31 -16.31
CA TRP A 409 -5.07 -17.66 -16.44
C TRP A 409 -5.23 -18.88 -17.34
N GLN A 410 -6.32 -19.62 -17.16
CA GLN A 410 -6.76 -20.61 -18.14
C GLN A 410 -6.98 -19.92 -19.49
N LEU A 411 -6.62 -20.56 -20.60
CA LEU A 411 -6.75 -19.95 -21.93
C LEU A 411 -8.18 -19.51 -22.24
N ARG A 412 -9.19 -20.23 -21.71
CA ARG A 412 -10.60 -19.95 -21.98
C ARG A 412 -11.09 -18.62 -21.40
N MET A 413 -10.41 -18.08 -20.39
CA MET A 413 -10.85 -16.88 -19.70
C MET A 413 -10.79 -15.67 -20.63
N VAL A 414 -11.88 -14.91 -20.67
CA VAL A 414 -12.02 -13.73 -21.53
C VAL A 414 -11.99 -12.48 -20.66
N GLY A 415 -11.46 -11.39 -21.22
CA GLY A 415 -11.42 -10.09 -20.54
C GLY A 415 -10.27 -9.90 -19.55
N VAL A 416 -9.43 -10.90 -19.29
CA VAL A 416 -8.30 -10.78 -18.34
C VAL A 416 -7.38 -9.59 -18.66
N HIS A 417 -6.95 -8.85 -17.64
CA HIS A 417 -6.11 -7.66 -17.77
C HIS A 417 -5.12 -7.57 -16.59
N PRO A 418 -4.01 -6.85 -16.72
CA PRO A 418 -3.12 -6.62 -15.59
C PRO A 418 -3.73 -5.57 -14.66
N GLY A 419 -3.67 -5.82 -13.35
CA GLY A 419 -3.73 -4.75 -12.35
C GLY A 419 -2.39 -4.02 -12.36
N LEU A 420 -2.35 -2.79 -12.90
CA LEU A 420 -1.11 -2.02 -13.03
C LEU A 420 -0.68 -1.40 -11.70
N LEU A 421 -1.65 -0.87 -10.95
CA LEU A 421 -1.47 -0.39 -9.59
C LEU A 421 -1.93 -1.46 -8.61
N ASP A 422 -1.45 -1.40 -7.36
CA ASP A 422 -1.74 -2.47 -6.40
C ASP A 422 -3.25 -2.56 -6.11
N GLY A 423 -3.82 -3.76 -6.29
CA GLY A 423 -5.24 -4.03 -6.06
C GLY A 423 -6.23 -3.53 -7.13
N THR A 424 -5.77 -3.10 -8.31
CA THR A 424 -6.63 -2.60 -9.40
C THR A 424 -7.16 -3.69 -10.34
N GLU A 425 -7.13 -4.96 -9.93
CA GLU A 425 -7.76 -6.04 -10.69
C GLU A 425 -9.29 -5.92 -10.67
N GLU A 426 -9.92 -6.01 -11.84
CA GLU A 426 -11.36 -5.85 -11.99
C GLU A 426 -11.99 -7.19 -12.43
N PHE A 427 -12.34 -8.03 -11.45
CA PHE A 427 -12.88 -9.37 -11.72
C PHE A 427 -14.30 -9.33 -12.29
N SER A 428 -15.03 -8.24 -12.06
CA SER A 428 -16.38 -8.05 -12.59
C SER A 428 -16.45 -8.09 -14.13
N ARG A 429 -15.32 -7.85 -14.82
CA ARG A 429 -15.20 -7.85 -16.29
C ARG A 429 -14.54 -9.11 -16.86
N ILE A 430 -14.30 -10.13 -16.05
CA ILE A 430 -13.74 -11.40 -16.50
C ILE A 430 -14.89 -12.36 -16.76
N GLU A 431 -14.82 -13.08 -17.88
CA GLU A 431 -15.81 -14.08 -18.28
C GLU A 431 -15.17 -15.47 -18.31
N ASP A 432 -15.86 -16.46 -17.75
CA ASP A 432 -15.61 -17.88 -18.01
C ASP A 432 -16.69 -18.40 -18.98
N PRO A 433 -16.35 -18.65 -20.26
CA PRO A 433 -17.34 -19.16 -21.21
C PRO A 433 -17.94 -20.54 -20.87
N ASP A 434 -17.32 -21.27 -19.94
CA ASP A 434 -17.68 -22.65 -19.58
C ASP A 434 -18.43 -22.78 -18.23
N ASP A 435 -18.47 -21.74 -17.38
CA ASP A 435 -19.14 -21.74 -16.06
C ASP A 435 -19.61 -20.32 -15.67
N ASP A 436 -20.49 -20.18 -14.67
CA ASP A 436 -20.97 -18.87 -14.19
C ASP A 436 -20.12 -18.29 -13.03
N ASN A 437 -18.89 -18.80 -12.85
CA ASN A 437 -18.02 -18.48 -11.72
C ASN A 437 -16.57 -18.23 -12.16
N VAL A 438 -15.89 -17.30 -11.49
CA VAL A 438 -14.43 -17.10 -11.62
C VAL A 438 -13.75 -17.39 -10.29
N ILE A 439 -12.78 -18.30 -10.29
CA ILE A 439 -11.97 -18.65 -9.12
C ILE A 439 -10.54 -18.12 -9.32
N TYR A 440 -10.18 -17.11 -8.56
CA TYR A 440 -8.86 -16.49 -8.61
C TYR A 440 -8.05 -16.78 -7.34
N MET A 441 -6.79 -17.18 -7.49
CA MET A 441 -5.91 -17.48 -6.36
C MET A 441 -4.80 -16.46 -6.20
N GLN A 442 -4.82 -15.71 -5.10
CA GLN A 442 -3.77 -14.75 -4.75
C GLN A 442 -2.74 -15.31 -3.77
N ASN A 443 -1.73 -14.51 -3.45
CA ASN A 443 -0.54 -14.94 -2.69
C ASN A 443 -0.67 -14.86 -1.16
N ALA A 444 -1.73 -14.24 -0.61
CA ALA A 444 -2.05 -14.30 0.82
C ALA A 444 -3.53 -13.98 1.09
N GLU A 445 -3.99 -14.29 2.30
CA GLU A 445 -5.30 -13.87 2.78
C GLU A 445 -5.34 -12.34 2.99
N PRO A 446 -6.43 -11.64 2.64
CA PRO A 446 -6.64 -10.25 3.05
C PRO A 446 -6.57 -10.09 4.58
N ILE A 447 -5.97 -9.01 5.08
CA ILE A 447 -5.95 -8.77 6.53
C ILE A 447 -7.25 -8.15 7.05
N SER A 448 -8.04 -7.54 6.16
CA SER A 448 -9.36 -6.98 6.42
C SER A 448 -10.12 -6.80 5.10
N LEU A 449 -11.39 -6.40 5.17
CA LEU A 449 -12.15 -5.81 4.07
C LEU A 449 -12.51 -4.34 4.32
N TYR A 450 -11.94 -3.71 5.36
CA TYR A 450 -12.04 -2.26 5.58
C TYR A 450 -10.80 -1.56 5.02
N CYS A 451 -10.86 -1.25 3.72
CA CYS A 451 -9.73 -0.82 2.90
C CYS A 451 -9.06 0.46 3.44
N ASN A 452 -9.83 1.35 4.06
CA ASN A 452 -9.36 2.63 4.59
C ASN A 452 -8.33 2.47 5.72
N ASP A 453 -8.30 1.31 6.39
CA ASP A 453 -7.33 0.99 7.45
C ASP A 453 -6.31 -0.09 7.03
N THR A 454 -6.14 -0.32 5.72
CA THR A 454 -5.17 -1.30 5.20
C THR A 454 -4.26 -0.68 4.16
N TRP A 455 -3.25 -1.44 3.75
CA TRP A 455 -2.21 -0.96 2.84
C TRP A 455 -1.62 -2.08 1.98
N ASP A 456 -2.14 -3.31 2.08
CA ASP A 456 -1.66 -4.45 1.31
C ASP A 456 -2.53 -4.71 0.08
N GLY A 457 -1.88 -5.08 -1.02
CA GLY A 457 -2.56 -5.42 -2.28
C GLY A 457 -3.52 -6.60 -2.20
N GLU A 458 -3.35 -7.52 -1.25
CA GLU A 458 -4.28 -8.64 -1.08
C GLU A 458 -5.65 -8.17 -0.60
N THR A 459 -5.67 -7.23 0.36
CA THR A 459 -6.87 -6.51 0.78
C THR A 459 -7.43 -5.62 -0.33
N PHE A 460 -6.60 -4.77 -0.94
CA PHE A 460 -7.10 -3.86 -1.99
C PHE A 460 -7.74 -4.61 -3.16
N ARG A 461 -7.19 -5.76 -3.56
CA ARG A 461 -7.77 -6.59 -4.63
C ARG A 461 -9.15 -7.15 -4.30
N ALA A 462 -9.39 -7.53 -3.04
CA ALA A 462 -10.70 -7.96 -2.58
C ALA A 462 -11.67 -6.77 -2.45
N CYS A 463 -11.18 -5.67 -1.87
CA CYS A 463 -11.91 -4.41 -1.69
C CYS A 463 -12.39 -3.79 -3.00
N HIS A 464 -11.57 -3.79 -4.04
CA HIS A 464 -11.91 -3.21 -5.35
C HIS A 464 -13.16 -3.83 -5.96
N GLN A 465 -13.53 -5.04 -5.55
CA GLN A 465 -14.74 -5.71 -6.02
C GLN A 465 -16.01 -5.14 -5.35
N VAL A 466 -15.88 -4.64 -4.13
CA VAL A 466 -17.00 -4.32 -3.23
C VAL A 466 -17.14 -2.81 -2.99
N SER A 467 -16.04 -2.08 -2.85
CA SER A 467 -16.01 -0.68 -2.44
C SER A 467 -15.42 0.20 -3.54
N GLU A 468 -15.88 1.45 -3.62
CA GLU A 468 -15.41 2.44 -4.61
C GLU A 468 -15.00 3.73 -3.90
N ALA A 469 -14.07 4.47 -4.51
CA ALA A 469 -13.67 5.81 -4.07
C ALA A 469 -14.36 6.90 -4.93
N LEU A 470 -14.10 8.17 -4.62
CA LEU A 470 -14.68 9.28 -5.40
C LEU A 470 -14.21 9.26 -6.85
N LEU A 471 -12.94 8.92 -7.08
CA LEU A 471 -12.36 8.70 -8.40
C LEU A 471 -11.88 7.25 -8.52
N ASP A 472 -11.43 6.85 -9.70
CA ASP A 472 -10.89 5.52 -9.96
C ASP A 472 -9.76 5.57 -10.99
N PHE A 473 -9.04 4.48 -11.20
CA PHE A 473 -8.06 4.33 -12.28
C PHE A 473 -8.68 3.57 -13.46
N GLU A 474 -8.30 3.94 -14.68
CA GLU A 474 -8.72 3.20 -15.88
C GLU A 474 -8.29 1.74 -15.79
N ARG A 475 -9.19 0.82 -16.17
CA ARG A 475 -8.92 -0.61 -16.23
C ARG A 475 -7.67 -0.92 -17.06
N GLY A 476 -6.63 -1.45 -16.40
CA GLY A 476 -5.36 -1.77 -17.04
C GLY A 476 -4.55 -0.53 -17.46
N GLY A 477 -4.89 0.63 -16.92
CA GLY A 477 -4.23 1.92 -17.09
C GLY A 477 -3.86 2.55 -15.75
N VAL A 478 -3.34 3.78 -15.81
CA VAL A 478 -2.98 4.59 -14.63
C VAL A 478 -3.61 5.98 -14.68
N ASP A 479 -4.43 6.23 -15.70
CA ASP A 479 -5.16 7.49 -15.88
C ASP A 479 -6.35 7.51 -14.91
N VAL A 480 -6.57 8.65 -14.27
CA VAL A 480 -7.69 8.83 -13.34
C VAL A 480 -8.98 9.06 -14.11
N ILE A 481 -10.04 8.37 -13.72
CA ILE A 481 -11.38 8.43 -14.30
C ILE A 481 -12.44 8.72 -13.22
N PRO A 482 -13.65 9.16 -13.61
CA PRO A 482 -14.75 9.36 -12.67
C PRO A 482 -15.16 8.05 -11.96
N GLY A 483 -15.09 8.02 -10.63
CA GLY A 483 -15.59 6.97 -9.75
C GLY A 483 -17.00 7.30 -9.26
N LEU A 484 -17.22 7.33 -7.94
CA LEU A 484 -18.49 7.79 -7.35
C LEU A 484 -18.80 9.27 -7.61
N ALA A 485 -17.78 10.09 -7.87
CA ALA A 485 -17.95 11.45 -8.37
C ALA A 485 -17.95 11.46 -9.91
N GLU A 486 -18.98 12.04 -10.52
CA GLU A 486 -19.07 12.18 -11.98
C GLU A 486 -18.20 13.32 -12.53
N THR A 487 -18.02 14.38 -11.73
CA THR A 487 -17.24 15.57 -12.10
C THR A 487 -16.61 16.21 -10.86
N TRP A 488 -15.50 16.92 -11.05
CA TRP A 488 -14.86 17.73 -10.02
C TRP A 488 -14.31 19.03 -10.58
N SER A 489 -14.10 19.99 -9.69
CA SER A 489 -13.43 21.27 -10.01
C SER A 489 -12.46 21.64 -8.91
N VAL A 490 -11.42 22.39 -9.29
CA VAL A 490 -10.34 22.82 -8.40
C VAL A 490 -10.25 24.34 -8.41
N SER A 491 -10.06 24.94 -7.24
CA SER A 491 -9.80 26.37 -7.11
C SER A 491 -8.47 26.79 -7.76
N ASP A 492 -8.33 28.08 -8.09
CA ASP A 492 -7.12 28.63 -8.74
C ASP A 492 -5.84 28.41 -7.91
N ASP A 493 -5.95 28.28 -6.58
CA ASP A 493 -4.83 28.00 -5.68
C ASP A 493 -4.58 26.50 -5.46
N GLY A 494 -5.37 25.62 -6.08
CA GLY A 494 -5.21 24.17 -6.02
C GLY A 494 -5.58 23.54 -4.68
N LYS A 495 -6.26 24.26 -3.78
CA LYS A 495 -6.53 23.81 -2.40
C LYS A 495 -7.95 23.34 -2.17
N THR A 496 -8.93 23.90 -2.87
CA THR A 496 -10.34 23.55 -2.69
C THR A 496 -10.79 22.73 -3.89
N TRP A 497 -11.27 21.52 -3.60
CA TRP A 497 -11.80 20.58 -4.56
C TRP A 497 -13.29 20.41 -4.30
N THR A 498 -14.11 20.48 -5.34
CA THR A 498 -15.56 20.24 -5.24
C THR A 498 -15.94 19.11 -6.17
N PHE A 499 -16.47 18.04 -5.60
CA PHE A 499 -16.89 16.81 -6.28
C PHE A 499 -18.41 16.75 -6.34
N ASN A 500 -18.95 16.43 -7.51
CA ASN A 500 -20.37 16.13 -7.69
C ASN A 500 -20.53 14.61 -7.79
N LEU A 501 -21.26 14.03 -6.84
CA LEU A 501 -21.56 12.61 -6.75
C LEU A 501 -22.59 12.18 -7.79
N ARG A 502 -22.53 10.92 -8.19
CA ARG A 502 -23.55 10.29 -9.02
C ARG A 502 -24.88 10.20 -8.27
N ASP A 503 -25.96 10.57 -8.93
CA ASP A 503 -27.31 10.41 -8.40
C ASP A 503 -27.78 8.95 -8.50
N GLY A 504 -28.53 8.48 -7.50
CA GLY A 504 -29.18 7.16 -7.50
C GLY A 504 -28.25 5.96 -7.27
N VAL A 505 -27.00 6.16 -6.84
CA VAL A 505 -26.11 5.06 -6.44
C VAL A 505 -26.63 4.43 -5.15
N LEU A 506 -26.64 3.09 -5.12
CA LEU A 506 -27.04 2.30 -3.96
C LEU A 506 -25.86 1.50 -3.43
N PHE A 507 -25.78 1.39 -2.11
CA PHE A 507 -24.95 0.41 -1.44
C PHE A 507 -25.58 -0.98 -1.53
N HIS A 508 -24.78 -2.03 -1.29
CA HIS A 508 -25.23 -3.43 -1.32
C HIS A 508 -26.36 -3.74 -0.34
N ASP A 509 -26.53 -2.95 0.73
CA ASP A 509 -27.63 -3.09 1.69
C ASP A 509 -28.92 -2.35 1.27
N GLY A 510 -28.89 -1.65 0.13
CA GLY A 510 -29.99 -0.89 -0.43
C GLY A 510 -30.12 0.55 0.08
N SER A 511 -29.24 1.01 0.97
CA SER A 511 -29.14 2.42 1.32
C SER A 511 -28.61 3.24 0.12
N SER A 512 -29.01 4.50 0.03
CA SER A 512 -28.56 5.40 -1.04
C SER A 512 -27.29 6.12 -0.63
N LEU A 513 -26.34 6.24 -1.56
CA LEU A 513 -25.13 7.05 -1.39
C LEU A 513 -25.48 8.54 -1.33
N ASP A 514 -24.93 9.24 -0.35
CA ASP A 514 -24.93 10.69 -0.28
C ASP A 514 -23.58 11.28 0.19
N ALA A 515 -23.50 12.61 0.21
CA ALA A 515 -22.31 13.34 0.61
C ALA A 515 -21.90 13.10 2.09
N ASN A 516 -22.83 12.74 2.98
CA ASN A 516 -22.52 12.45 4.37
C ASN A 516 -21.75 11.13 4.52
N ASP A 517 -21.99 10.14 3.64
CA ASP A 517 -21.21 8.90 3.60
C ASP A 517 -19.73 9.19 3.36
N VAL A 518 -19.43 10.15 2.48
CA VAL A 518 -18.06 10.60 2.19
C VAL A 518 -17.43 11.24 3.42
N VAL A 519 -18.15 12.15 4.07
CA VAL A 519 -17.69 12.85 5.28
C VAL A 519 -17.39 11.83 6.39
N VAL A 520 -18.29 10.89 6.66
CA VAL A 520 -18.13 9.89 7.74
C VAL A 520 -17.00 8.92 7.43
N SER A 521 -16.91 8.40 6.20
CA SER A 521 -15.86 7.47 5.77
C SER A 521 -14.48 8.10 5.92
N TRP A 522 -14.33 9.35 5.49
CA TRP A 522 -13.04 10.04 5.58
C TRP A 522 -12.73 10.47 7.01
N GLN A 523 -13.72 10.94 7.79
CA GLN A 523 -13.53 11.29 9.19
C GLN A 523 -13.03 10.10 10.01
N ALA A 524 -13.58 8.90 9.78
CA ALA A 524 -13.14 7.68 10.45
C ALA A 524 -11.65 7.40 10.24
N SER A 525 -11.11 7.68 9.05
CA SER A 525 -9.68 7.51 8.76
C SER A 525 -8.81 8.72 9.15
N ALA A 526 -9.38 9.92 9.18
CA ALA A 526 -8.63 11.17 9.23
C ALA A 526 -8.45 11.76 10.62
N ASP A 527 -9.45 11.58 11.50
CA ASP A 527 -9.58 12.31 12.75
C ASP A 527 -9.52 11.35 13.95
N CYS A 528 -8.44 11.44 14.73
CA CYS A 528 -8.25 10.66 15.95
C CYS A 528 -9.30 10.95 17.04
N ALA A 529 -10.01 12.08 16.96
CA ALA A 529 -11.13 12.37 17.86
C ALA A 529 -12.45 11.69 17.45
N SER A 530 -12.49 11.10 16.25
CA SER A 530 -13.67 10.39 15.75
C SER A 530 -13.91 9.12 16.57
N PRO A 531 -15.17 8.85 17.00
CA PRO A 531 -15.50 7.58 17.63
C PRO A 531 -15.33 6.38 16.70
N ASN A 532 -15.22 6.61 15.39
CA ASN A 532 -15.04 5.57 14.37
C ASN A 532 -13.57 5.35 13.97
N HIS A 533 -12.61 6.05 14.59
CA HIS A 533 -11.18 5.89 14.33
C HIS A 533 -10.59 4.72 15.14
N THR A 534 -11.04 3.51 14.83
CA THR A 534 -10.70 2.28 15.57
C THR A 534 -9.96 1.27 14.69
N GLY A 535 -10.61 0.78 13.63
CA GLY A 535 -10.01 -0.08 12.61
C GLY A 535 -9.52 -1.43 13.12
N THR A 536 -8.56 -1.99 12.39
CA THR A 536 -7.83 -3.24 12.59
C THR A 536 -6.63 -3.11 13.54
N GLY A 537 -6.23 -1.89 13.90
CA GLY A 537 -4.99 -1.59 14.63
C GLY A 537 -3.76 -1.38 13.72
N GLN A 538 -3.93 -1.34 12.40
CA GLN A 538 -2.90 -0.94 11.42
C GLN A 538 -2.69 0.59 11.37
N ALA A 539 -3.41 1.34 12.21
CA ALA A 539 -3.24 2.77 12.44
C ALA A 539 -3.33 3.60 11.15
N PHE A 540 -4.30 3.26 10.29
CA PHE A 540 -4.68 3.97 9.06
C PHE A 540 -3.45 4.39 8.25
N ALA A 541 -2.53 3.45 8.04
CA ALA A 541 -1.21 3.74 7.48
C ALA A 541 -1.30 4.40 6.10
N ILE A 542 -2.24 3.98 5.26
CA ILE A 542 -2.48 4.57 3.94
C ILE A 542 -2.90 6.04 4.04
N TYR A 543 -3.73 6.42 5.02
CA TYR A 543 -4.14 7.81 5.23
C TYR A 543 -2.92 8.71 5.47
N LYS A 544 -1.97 8.28 6.31
CA LYS A 544 -0.71 9.03 6.54
C LYS A 544 0.14 9.14 5.27
N SER A 545 0.12 8.15 4.38
CA SER A 545 0.81 8.26 3.09
C SER A 545 0.19 9.33 2.17
N ILE A 546 -1.13 9.53 2.26
CA ILE A 546 -1.90 10.46 1.44
C ILE A 546 -1.82 11.89 2.01
N PHE A 547 -2.11 12.04 3.31
CA PHE A 547 -2.31 13.33 3.99
C PHE A 547 -1.25 13.66 5.05
N GLN A 548 -0.21 12.84 5.19
CA GLN A 548 0.95 13.02 6.08
C GLN A 548 0.66 12.84 7.58
N GLN A 549 -0.44 13.38 8.11
CA GLN A 549 -0.76 13.34 9.54
C GLN A 549 -2.27 13.34 9.79
N PHE A 550 -2.69 12.70 10.90
CA PHE A 550 -4.06 12.71 11.40
C PHE A 550 -4.45 14.07 11.99
N ILE A 551 -5.71 14.43 11.80
CA ILE A 551 -6.34 15.50 12.57
C ILE A 551 -6.46 15.02 14.02
N ASN A 552 -6.16 15.90 14.99
CA ASN A 552 -6.17 15.58 16.42
C ASN A 552 -5.22 14.42 16.80
N ALA A 553 -4.07 14.30 16.13
CA ALA A 553 -3.12 13.19 16.29
C ALA A 553 -2.68 12.90 17.74
N ASP A 554 -2.82 13.85 18.67
CA ASP A 554 -2.54 13.67 20.11
C ASP A 554 -3.59 12.84 20.86
N GLN A 555 -4.70 12.50 20.19
CA GLN A 555 -5.76 11.63 20.70
C GLN A 555 -5.62 10.18 20.24
N CYS A 556 -4.67 9.93 19.32
CA CYS A 556 -4.06 8.63 19.04
C CYS A 556 -2.68 8.55 19.75
#